data_AF-A0A839HI48-F1
#
_entry.id   AF-A0A839HI48-F1
#
_cell.length_a   1.000
_cell.length_b   1.000
_cell.length_c   1.000
_cell.angle_alpha   90.00
_cell.angle_beta   90.00
_cell.angle_gamma   90.00
#
_symmetry.space_group_name_H-M   'P 1'
#
loop_
_entity.id
_entity.type
_entity.pdbx_description
1 polymer ?
#
loop_
_entity_poly.entity_id
_entity_poly.type
_entity_poly.pdbx_seq_one_letter_code
_entity_poly.pdbx_strand_id
1 'polypeptide(L)'
;MSDDSRNIFISHIHEDDHRLQPLKDLLQSAGMNVRDGSINSDKPNAASNESYIKSEILAPRIAWASVFVVLITPETCDSQWVKWEIECAERLGKRIVGVWDHGEAECDIPEALDRHADAVVGWQGDRVKDAIEGRINNHERPDGSPAAPRATKRYSC
;
A
#
# COMPACT_ATOMS: atom_id res chain seq x y z
N MET A 1 -6.31 26.13 9.45
CA MET A 1 -5.38 25.30 8.66
C MET A 1 -5.78 23.89 8.93
N SER A 2 -6.48 23.25 8.00
CA SER A 2 -7.02 21.92 8.22
C SER A 2 -5.86 20.94 8.22
N ASP A 3 -5.58 20.38 9.40
CA ASP A 3 -4.68 19.25 9.58
C ASP A 3 -5.37 18.01 8.97
N ASP A 4 -5.40 17.96 7.63
CA ASP A 4 -6.03 16.89 6.85
C ASP A 4 -5.15 15.64 6.90
N SER A 5 -5.05 15.07 8.10
CA SER A 5 -4.38 13.80 8.35
C SER A 5 -5.14 12.68 7.63
N ARG A 6 -4.47 12.00 6.69
CA ARG A 6 -5.04 10.85 5.95
C ARG A 6 -4.74 9.56 6.70
N ASN A 7 -5.76 8.73 6.88
CA ASN A 7 -5.56 7.37 7.41
C ASN A 7 -5.15 6.46 6.25
N ILE A 8 -3.96 5.89 6.32
CA ILE A 8 -3.44 4.95 5.34
C ILE A 8 -3.11 3.62 6.02
N PHE A 9 -3.22 2.54 5.27
CA PHE A 9 -2.75 1.24 5.72
C PHE A 9 -1.56 0.86 4.86
N ILE A 10 -0.37 0.68 5.46
CA ILE A 10 0.83 0.28 4.72
C ILE A 10 1.03 -1.23 4.89
N SER A 11 0.72 -1.98 3.86
CA SER A 11 1.04 -3.41 3.76
C SER A 11 2.51 -3.57 3.42
N HIS A 12 3.20 -4.30 4.28
CA HIS A 12 4.63 -4.57 4.23
C HIS A 12 4.90 -5.89 4.96
N ILE A 13 6.02 -6.53 4.65
CA ILE A 13 6.50 -7.68 5.42
C ILE A 13 7.31 -7.20 6.62
N HIS A 14 7.50 -8.08 7.61
CA HIS A 14 8.21 -7.80 8.86
C HIS A 14 9.64 -7.24 8.64
N GLU A 15 10.27 -7.65 7.54
CA GLU A 15 11.63 -7.23 7.17
C GLU A 15 11.66 -5.76 6.73
N ASP A 16 10.53 -5.23 6.27
CA ASP A 16 10.37 -3.88 5.75
C ASP A 16 9.82 -2.88 6.79
N ASP A 17 9.64 -3.27 8.06
CA ASP A 17 9.17 -2.38 9.14
C ASP A 17 10.01 -1.08 9.20
N HIS A 18 11.31 -1.18 8.91
CA HIS A 18 12.24 -0.05 8.88
C HIS A 18 11.94 1.00 7.79
N ARG A 19 11.15 0.64 6.77
CA ARG A 19 10.76 1.50 5.64
C ARG A 19 9.51 2.33 5.93
N LEU A 20 8.73 1.96 6.94
CA LEU A 20 7.54 2.72 7.34
C LEU A 20 7.86 4.16 7.73
N GLN A 21 8.89 4.36 8.55
CA GLN A 21 9.26 5.67 9.05
C GLN A 21 9.74 6.59 7.92
N PRO A 22 10.68 6.17 7.04
CA PRO A 22 11.05 6.93 5.85
C PRO A 22 9.88 7.29 4.94
N LEU A 23 8.89 6.41 4.76
CA LEU A 23 7.72 6.71 3.93
C LEU A 23 6.86 7.81 4.54
N LYS A 24 6.66 7.78 5.86
CA LYS A 24 5.94 8.83 6.59
C LYS A 24 6.68 10.16 6.50
N ASP A 25 8.00 10.15 6.71
CA ASP A 25 8.83 11.36 6.62
C ASP A 25 8.80 11.95 5.20
N LEU A 26 8.79 11.09 4.17
CA LEU A 26 8.65 11.48 2.77
C LEU A 26 7.31 12.17 2.49
N LEU A 27 6.20 11.59 2.96
CA LEU A 27 4.86 12.17 2.82
C LEU A 27 4.72 13.48 3.59
N GLN A 28 5.28 13.53 4.80
CA GLN A 28 5.32 14.74 5.62
C GLN A 28 6.11 15.85 4.92
N SER A 29 7.25 15.50 4.30
CA SER A 29 8.06 16.44 3.50
C SER A 29 7.30 16.96 2.26
N ALA A 30 6.43 16.14 1.68
CA ALA A 30 5.50 16.54 0.61
C ALA A 30 4.27 17.34 1.13
N GLY A 31 4.22 17.63 2.43
CA GLY A 31 3.15 18.39 3.07
C GLY A 31 1.87 17.59 3.33
N MET A 32 1.95 16.26 3.39
CA MET A 32 0.82 15.38 3.74
C MET A 32 1.07 14.70 5.09
N ASN A 33 0.16 14.91 6.03
CA ASN A 33 0.19 14.18 7.29
C ASN A 33 -0.55 12.85 7.13
N VAL A 34 0.07 11.74 7.52
CA VAL A 34 -0.52 10.40 7.38
C VAL A 34 -0.49 9.64 8.69
N ARG A 35 -1.52 8.82 8.90
CA ARG A 35 -1.63 7.90 10.03
C ARG A 35 -1.60 6.48 9.50
N ASP A 36 -0.63 5.70 9.93
CA ASP A 36 -0.51 4.30 9.54
C ASP A 36 -1.36 3.39 10.43
N GLY A 37 -2.16 2.54 9.79
CA GLY A 37 -2.88 1.46 10.44
C GLY A 37 -2.12 0.13 10.44
N SER A 38 -0.87 0.08 9.98
CA SER A 38 -0.11 -1.16 9.79
C SER A 38 0.18 -1.86 11.14
N ILE A 39 0.31 -3.19 11.09
CA ILE A 39 0.67 -3.99 12.26
C ILE A 39 2.13 -4.35 12.12
N ASN A 40 2.97 -3.80 13.00
CA ASN A 40 4.36 -4.25 13.12
C ASN A 40 4.43 -5.58 13.87
N SER A 41 5.42 -6.34 13.48
CA SER A 41 5.84 -7.65 14.01
C SER A 41 6.02 -7.71 15.52
N ASP A 42 6.25 -6.56 16.16
CA ASP A 42 6.56 -6.42 17.59
C ASP A 42 5.44 -6.89 18.53
N LYS A 43 4.26 -7.21 17.99
CA LYS A 43 3.24 -7.95 18.74
C LYS A 43 2.89 -9.22 17.99
N PRO A 44 3.63 -10.33 18.21
CA PRO A 44 3.08 -11.65 18.01
C PRO A 44 1.95 -11.79 19.01
N ASN A 45 0.76 -11.28 18.66
CA ASN A 45 -0.43 -11.55 19.43
C ASN A 45 -0.52 -13.07 19.51
N ALA A 46 -0.62 -13.60 20.72
CA ALA A 46 -0.67 -15.02 21.05
C ALA A 46 -1.93 -15.75 20.49
N ALA A 47 -2.50 -15.25 19.41
CA ALA A 47 -3.54 -15.88 18.62
C ALA A 47 -2.86 -16.73 17.54
N SER A 48 -2.73 -18.03 17.79
CA SER A 48 -2.26 -19.03 16.80
C SER A 48 -3.19 -19.20 15.58
N ASN A 49 -4.11 -18.26 15.32
CA ASN A 49 -5.11 -18.35 14.28
C ASN A 49 -4.99 -17.16 13.33
N GLU A 50 -4.26 -17.36 12.24
CA GLU A 50 -4.04 -16.37 11.18
C GLU A 50 -5.36 -15.79 10.66
N SER A 51 -6.39 -16.62 10.54
CA SER A 51 -7.72 -16.20 10.08
C SER A 51 -8.35 -15.17 11.01
N TYR A 52 -8.14 -15.31 12.32
CA TYR A 52 -8.64 -14.38 13.33
C TYR A 52 -7.92 -13.03 13.25
N ILE A 53 -6.60 -13.03 13.11
CA ILE A 53 -5.81 -11.79 12.95
C ILE A 53 -6.27 -11.03 11.70
N LYS A 54 -6.44 -11.76 10.59
CA LYS A 54 -6.95 -11.24 9.33
C LYS A 54 -8.33 -10.60 9.49
N SER A 55 -9.30 -11.30 10.05
CA SER A 55 -10.67 -10.77 10.16
C SER A 55 -10.85 -9.72 11.25
N GLU A 56 -10.24 -9.90 12.42
CA GLU A 56 -10.52 -9.07 13.61
C GLU A 56 -9.54 -7.91 13.80
N ILE A 57 -8.37 -7.95 13.16
CA ILE A 57 -7.35 -6.92 13.32
C ILE A 57 -7.09 -6.21 12.00
N LEU A 58 -6.78 -6.96 10.93
CA LEU A 58 -6.45 -6.35 9.64
C LEU A 58 -7.67 -5.77 8.95
N ALA A 59 -8.75 -6.55 8.78
CA ALA A 59 -9.95 -6.05 8.11
C ALA A 59 -10.49 -4.74 8.72
N PRO A 60 -10.61 -4.57 10.05
CA PRO A 60 -11.04 -3.28 10.61
C PRO A 60 -10.01 -2.17 10.45
N ARG A 61 -8.70 -2.45 10.45
CA ARG A 61 -7.65 -1.45 10.18
C ARG A 61 -7.67 -0.99 8.72
N ILE A 62 -7.84 -1.91 7.78
CA ILE A 62 -8.02 -1.63 6.35
C ILE A 62 -9.32 -0.84 6.14
N ALA A 63 -10.40 -1.20 6.86
CA ALA A 63 -11.66 -0.47 6.81
C ALA A 63 -11.55 0.95 7.38
N TRP A 64 -10.75 1.15 8.42
CA TRP A 64 -10.46 2.46 9.01
C TRP A 64 -9.58 3.32 8.10
N ALA A 65 -8.65 2.71 7.38
CA ALA A 65 -7.84 3.39 6.39
C ALA A 65 -8.69 3.83 5.18
N SER A 66 -8.38 5.02 4.68
CA SER A 66 -8.98 5.55 3.44
C SER A 66 -8.26 5.00 2.21
N VAL A 67 -6.95 4.80 2.31
CA VAL A 67 -6.10 4.30 1.23
C VAL A 67 -5.25 3.15 1.75
N PHE A 68 -5.16 2.11 0.94
CA PHE A 68 -4.33 0.94 1.16
C PHE A 68 -3.06 1.08 0.32
N VAL A 69 -1.91 1.15 0.97
CA VAL A 69 -0.60 1.33 0.36
C VAL A 69 0.16 0.01 0.47
N VAL A 70 0.75 -0.47 -0.61
CA VAL A 70 1.56 -1.70 -0.63
C VAL A 70 2.99 -1.35 -0.99
N LEU A 71 3.93 -1.72 -0.14
CA LEU A 71 5.35 -1.64 -0.46
C LEU A 71 5.71 -2.79 -1.39
N ILE A 72 6.25 -2.46 -2.57
CA ILE A 72 6.68 -3.44 -3.55
C ILE A 72 8.16 -3.73 -3.30
N THR A 73 8.41 -4.90 -2.71
CA THR A 73 9.73 -5.48 -2.45
C THR A 73 9.76 -6.93 -2.95
N PRO A 74 10.94 -7.52 -3.22
CA PRO A 74 11.02 -8.87 -3.81
C PRO A 74 10.35 -9.91 -2.94
N GLU A 75 10.49 -9.77 -1.64
CA GLU A 75 9.94 -10.68 -0.64
C GLU A 75 8.42 -10.56 -0.50
N THR A 76 7.85 -9.40 -0.84
CA THR A 76 6.40 -9.16 -0.82
C THR A 76 5.68 -9.89 -1.95
N CYS A 77 6.36 -10.23 -3.05
CA CYS A 77 5.79 -10.87 -4.24
C CYS A 77 5.14 -12.23 -3.94
N ASP A 78 5.81 -13.04 -3.11
CA ASP A 78 5.38 -14.40 -2.77
C ASP A 78 4.56 -14.45 -1.46
N SER A 79 4.32 -13.31 -0.81
CA SER A 79 3.62 -13.26 0.47
C SER A 79 2.11 -13.49 0.30
N GLN A 80 1.64 -14.67 0.72
CA GLN A 80 0.22 -14.98 0.80
C GLN A 80 -0.55 -14.04 1.74
N TRP A 81 0.15 -13.46 2.71
CA TRP A 81 -0.43 -12.50 3.64
C TRP A 81 -0.79 -11.20 2.91
N VAL A 82 0.18 -10.63 2.18
CA VAL A 82 -0.02 -9.39 1.41
C VAL A 82 -1.09 -9.59 0.35
N LYS A 83 -1.08 -10.74 -0.34
CA LYS A 83 -2.14 -11.11 -1.29
C LYS A 83 -3.53 -11.01 -0.66
N TRP A 84 -3.72 -11.60 0.52
CA TRP A 84 -4.99 -11.56 1.24
C TRP A 84 -5.39 -10.13 1.64
N GLU A 85 -4.44 -9.31 2.08
CA GLU A 85 -4.73 -7.92 2.47
C GLU A 85 -5.18 -7.08 1.27
N ILE A 86 -4.55 -7.25 0.10
CA ILE A 86 -4.95 -6.60 -1.15
C ILE A 86 -6.37 -7.02 -1.56
N GLU A 87 -6.67 -8.32 -1.54
CA GLU A 87 -8.01 -8.83 -1.84
C GLU A 87 -9.06 -8.28 -0.85
N CYS A 88 -8.68 -8.12 0.43
CA CYS A 88 -9.56 -7.56 1.44
C CYS A 88 -9.81 -6.06 1.21
N ALA A 89 -8.77 -5.30 0.88
CA ALA A 89 -8.87 -3.88 0.55
C ALA A 89 -9.75 -3.65 -0.68
N GLU A 90 -9.58 -4.46 -1.72
CA GLU A 90 -10.41 -4.42 -2.93
C GLU A 90 -11.87 -4.74 -2.60
N ARG A 91 -12.12 -5.79 -1.81
CA ARG A 91 -13.48 -6.16 -1.38
C ARG A 91 -14.15 -5.05 -0.56
N LEU A 92 -13.36 -4.28 0.20
CA LEU A 92 -13.81 -3.12 0.95
C LEU A 92 -13.93 -1.85 0.08
N GLY A 93 -13.63 -1.94 -1.23
CA GLY A 93 -13.66 -0.82 -2.17
C GLY A 93 -12.65 0.28 -1.84
N LYS A 94 -11.53 -0.10 -1.20
CA LYS A 94 -10.47 0.83 -0.83
C LYS A 94 -9.59 1.13 -2.04
N ARG A 95 -9.06 2.34 -2.07
CA ARG A 95 -8.05 2.71 -3.05
C ARG A 95 -6.75 1.99 -2.74
N ILE A 96 -6.20 1.26 -3.70
CA ILE A 96 -4.97 0.47 -3.56
C ILE A 96 -3.84 1.19 -4.29
N VAL A 97 -2.75 1.51 -3.61
CA VAL A 97 -1.58 2.21 -4.17
C VAL A 97 -0.34 1.35 -3.95
N GLY A 98 0.32 0.95 -5.03
CA GLY A 98 1.64 0.33 -4.97
C GLY A 98 2.74 1.38 -4.93
N VAL A 99 3.71 1.21 -4.04
CA VAL A 99 4.91 2.07 -3.96
C VAL A 99 6.13 1.19 -4.14
N TRP A 100 6.89 1.45 -5.20
CA TRP A 100 8.19 0.81 -5.42
C TRP A 100 9.17 1.25 -4.35
N ASP A 101 9.84 0.29 -3.72
CA ASP A 101 10.89 0.59 -2.76
C ASP A 101 12.21 1.04 -3.43
N HIS A 102 13.00 1.84 -2.70
CA HIS A 102 14.24 2.44 -3.21
C HIS A 102 15.37 1.40 -3.28
N GLY A 103 15.56 0.81 -4.47
CA GLY A 103 16.66 -0.12 -4.75
C GLY A 103 16.21 -1.49 -5.25
N GLU A 104 14.95 -1.84 -5.00
CA GLU A 104 14.34 -3.12 -5.37
C GLU A 104 13.74 -3.10 -6.80
N ALA A 105 14.40 -2.37 -7.70
CA ALA A 105 13.90 -2.06 -9.03
C ALA A 105 13.77 -3.28 -9.98
N GLU A 106 14.16 -4.46 -9.53
CA GLU A 106 14.20 -5.69 -10.32
C GLU A 106 13.23 -6.77 -9.81
N CYS A 107 12.32 -6.45 -8.87
CA CYS A 107 11.30 -7.40 -8.46
C CYS A 107 10.00 -7.28 -9.26
N ASP A 108 9.30 -8.40 -9.38
CA ASP A 108 7.98 -8.43 -9.99
C ASP A 108 6.95 -7.72 -9.09
N ILE A 109 5.83 -7.29 -9.67
CA ILE A 109 4.70 -6.79 -8.85
C ILE A 109 3.88 -8.02 -8.43
N PRO A 110 3.45 -8.13 -7.14
CA PRO A 110 2.52 -9.17 -6.74
C PRO A 110 1.28 -9.19 -7.65
N GLU A 111 0.89 -10.35 -8.17
CA GLU A 111 -0.22 -10.48 -9.15
C GLU A 111 -1.52 -9.82 -8.66
N ALA A 112 -1.81 -9.93 -7.36
CA ALA A 112 -2.98 -9.29 -6.76
C ALA A 112 -2.90 -7.76 -6.79
N LEU A 113 -1.72 -7.20 -6.49
CA LEU A 113 -1.49 -5.76 -6.56
C LEU A 113 -1.60 -5.30 -8.01
N ASP A 114 -0.95 -6.00 -8.91
CA ASP A 114 -0.94 -5.73 -10.35
C ASP A 114 -2.34 -5.79 -10.99
N ARG A 115 -3.26 -6.58 -10.40
CA ARG A 115 -4.66 -6.71 -10.80
C ARG A 115 -5.56 -5.60 -10.21
N HIS A 116 -5.35 -5.22 -8.95
CA HIS A 116 -6.28 -4.38 -8.20
C HIS A 116 -5.78 -2.93 -7.96
N ALA A 117 -4.48 -2.66 -8.12
CA ALA A 117 -3.88 -1.35 -7.84
C ALA A 117 -4.48 -0.22 -8.67
N ASP A 118 -4.79 0.89 -7.99
CA ASP A 118 -5.17 2.17 -8.59
C ASP A 118 -4.03 2.93 -9.20
N ALA A 119 -2.91 2.96 -8.49
CA ALA A 119 -1.71 3.61 -8.94
C ALA A 119 -0.54 2.75 -8.47
N VAL A 120 0.51 2.71 -9.28
CA VAL A 120 1.80 2.14 -8.89
C VAL A 120 2.82 3.22 -9.18
N VAL A 121 3.56 3.66 -8.18
CA VAL A 121 4.47 4.81 -8.29
C VAL A 121 5.81 4.52 -7.66
N GLY A 122 6.84 5.25 -8.10
CA GLY A 122 8.14 5.24 -7.45
C GLY A 122 8.11 5.80 -6.03
N TRP A 123 9.15 5.50 -5.23
CA TRP A 123 9.42 6.13 -3.93
C TRP A 123 9.72 7.63 -4.06
N GLN A 124 8.70 8.44 -4.33
CA GLN A 124 8.81 9.89 -4.52
C GLN A 124 7.64 10.59 -3.81
N GLY A 125 7.93 11.50 -2.88
CA GLY A 125 6.92 12.07 -1.98
C GLY A 125 5.72 12.70 -2.70
N ASP A 126 5.98 13.51 -3.71
CA ASP A 126 4.91 14.13 -4.51
C ASP A 126 4.06 13.09 -5.26
N ARG A 127 4.70 12.05 -5.82
CA ARG A 127 4.00 10.98 -6.54
C ARG A 127 3.16 10.12 -5.60
N VAL A 128 3.74 9.67 -4.50
CA VAL A 128 3.02 8.85 -3.50
C VAL A 128 1.85 9.65 -2.93
N LYS A 129 2.06 10.94 -2.63
CA LYS A 129 1.00 11.86 -2.21
C LYS A 129 -0.10 11.95 -3.24
N ASP A 130 0.22 12.27 -4.49
CA ASP A 130 -0.78 12.40 -5.55
C ASP A 130 -1.53 11.07 -5.82
N ALA A 131 -0.85 9.94 -5.67
CA ALA A 131 -1.44 8.61 -5.80
C ALA A 131 -2.44 8.34 -4.66
N ILE A 132 -2.08 8.69 -3.43
CA ILE A 132 -2.96 8.62 -2.25
C ILE A 132 -4.14 9.60 -2.37
N GLU A 133 -3.93 10.78 -2.95
CA GLU A 133 -5.01 11.75 -3.19
C GLU A 133 -5.93 11.40 -4.35
N GLY A 134 -5.57 10.39 -5.15
CA GLY A 134 -6.35 10.03 -6.35
C GLY A 134 -6.14 10.97 -7.53
N ARG A 135 -5.14 11.86 -7.47
CA ARG A 135 -4.79 12.76 -8.57
C ARG A 135 -4.12 12.02 -9.72
N ILE A 136 -3.35 10.97 -9.40
CA ILE A 136 -2.73 10.09 -10.39
C ILE A 136 -3.23 8.65 -10.24
N ASN A 137 -3.46 8.02 -11.38
CA ASN A 137 -3.88 6.61 -11.51
C ASN A 137 -2.98 5.89 -12.52
N ASN A 138 -1.75 6.37 -12.68
CA ASN A 138 -0.76 5.77 -13.55
C ASN A 138 -0.09 4.60 -12.85
N HIS A 139 0.33 3.62 -13.64
CA HIS A 139 1.22 2.57 -13.19
C HIS A 139 2.59 2.90 -13.74
N GLU A 140 3.57 2.96 -12.87
CA GLU A 140 4.98 3.19 -13.19
C GLU A 140 5.74 1.90 -12.97
N ARG A 141 6.72 1.70 -13.83
CA ARG A 141 7.76 0.71 -13.63
C ARG A 141 8.73 1.19 -12.55
N PRO A 142 9.54 0.27 -12.00
CA PRO A 142 10.54 0.66 -10.98
C PRO A 142 11.58 1.65 -11.50
N ASP A 143 11.83 1.69 -12.81
CA ASP A 143 12.67 2.69 -13.48
C ASP A 143 12.01 4.08 -13.63
N GLY A 144 10.77 4.24 -13.15
CA GLY A 144 9.95 5.45 -13.29
C GLY A 144 9.35 5.65 -14.68
N SER A 145 9.53 4.70 -15.61
CA SER A 145 8.88 4.76 -16.91
C SER A 145 7.39 4.39 -16.80
N PRO A 146 6.51 4.98 -17.62
CA PRO A 146 5.09 4.63 -17.61
C PRO A 146 4.92 3.16 -18.02
N ALA A 147 4.24 2.38 -17.17
CA ALA A 147 3.82 1.03 -17.51
C ALA A 147 2.71 1.09 -18.58
N ALA A 148 2.58 0.00 -19.35
CA ALA A 148 1.58 -0.07 -20.41
C ALA A 148 0.17 0.15 -19.82
N PRO A 149 -0.68 0.98 -20.45
CA PRO A 149 -2.02 1.25 -19.96
C PRO A 149 -2.81 -0.05 -19.93
N ARG A 150 -3.18 -0.49 -18.73
CA ARG A 150 -4.06 -1.65 -18.54
C ARG A 150 -5.50 -1.19 -18.65
N ALA A 151 -6.33 -2.03 -19.25
CA ALA A 151 -7.78 -1.85 -19.25
C ALA A 151 -8.35 -2.22 -17.86
N THR A 152 -7.98 -1.51 -16.81
CA THR A 152 -8.67 -1.61 -15.52
C THR A 152 -10.05 -0.99 -15.70
N LYS A 153 -11.06 -1.84 -15.95
CA LYS A 153 -12.48 -1.45 -15.92
C LYS A 153 -12.83 -1.01 -14.50
N ARG A 154 -12.61 0.26 -14.18
CA ARG A 154 -13.24 0.87 -13.01
C ARG A 154 -14.60 1.38 -13.43
N TYR A 155 -15.65 0.76 -12.89
CA TYR A 155 -16.98 1.33 -12.92
C TYR A 155 -16.95 2.60 -12.06
N SER A 156 -16.83 3.76 -12.70
CA SER A 156 -17.26 5.01 -12.09
C SER A 156 -18.78 4.99 -12.03
N CYS A 157 -19.35 4.94 -10.83
CA CYS A 157 -20.74 5.33 -10.61
C CYS A 157 -20.85 6.86 -10.64
#